data_AF-D8SFP2-F1
#
_entry.id   AF-D8SFP2-F1
#
_cell.length_a   1.000
_cell.length_b   1.000
_cell.length_c   1.000
_cell.angle_alpha   90.00
_cell.angle_beta   90.00
_cell.angle_gamma   90.00
#
_symmetry.space_group_name_H-M   'P 1'
#
loop_
_entity.id
_entity.type
_entity.pdbx_description
1 polymer ?
#
loop_
_entity_poly.entity_id
_entity_poly.type
_entity_poly.pdbx_seq_one_letter_code
_entity_poly.pdbx_strand_id
1 'polypeptide(L)'
;MAAKCLHSPAPLPGSPLHDKAPICLETVDGSRHEVEWEAAMLFPLVHREVLLNGCCPRDKVIIALPAQVNPSTLKLLLEYCRFHQVPGRSDKERKFFDEKFVRLDTKTLCELTSAADSLDMKPLVDLTSRALARMIEGKTPKEIRETFGLPDDLTEEEKLEPVKNTTDDMRIRLLNRLYARKRKELQDKKLLKEGSIEECKRDERSVDDLVSFIDGDDKGGMCVFTRFY
;
A
#
# COMPACT_ATOMS: atom_id res chain seq x y z
N MET A 1 -39.06 16.69 4.30
CA MET A 1 -37.93 15.95 3.71
C MET A 1 -38.20 14.47 3.89
N ALA A 2 -38.64 13.78 2.84
CA ALA A 2 -38.93 12.35 2.89
C ALA A 2 -37.98 11.65 1.92
N ALA A 3 -37.16 10.74 2.45
CA ALA A 3 -36.23 9.92 1.69
C ALA A 3 -37.00 9.01 0.74
N LYS A 4 -36.79 9.16 -0.57
CA LYS A 4 -37.27 8.22 -1.58
C LYS A 4 -36.42 6.96 -1.50
N CYS A 5 -36.96 5.92 -0.86
CA CYS A 5 -36.44 4.57 -0.97
C CYS A 5 -36.48 4.13 -2.44
N LEU A 6 -35.31 3.90 -3.04
CA LEU A 6 -35.16 3.21 -4.32
C LEU A 6 -35.57 1.74 -4.13
N HIS A 7 -36.87 1.47 -4.13
CA HIS A 7 -37.37 0.13 -4.39
C HIS A 7 -37.30 -0.08 -5.91
N SER A 8 -36.40 -0.95 -6.34
CA SER A 8 -36.46 -1.53 -7.68
C SER A 8 -37.85 -2.17 -7.85
N PRO A 9 -38.56 -1.93 -8.96
CA PRO A 9 -39.90 -2.48 -9.15
C PRO A 9 -39.81 -4.01 -9.27
N ALA A 10 -40.75 -4.70 -8.60
CA ALA A 10 -40.90 -6.14 -8.72
C ALA A 10 -41.20 -6.52 -10.18
N PRO A 11 -40.58 -7.59 -10.73
CA PRO A 11 -40.84 -7.99 -12.11
C PRO A 11 -42.25 -8.58 -12.25
N LEU A 12 -43.00 -8.07 -13.25
CA LEU A 12 -44.34 -8.53 -13.59
C LEU A 12 -44.31 -9.95 -14.17
N PRO A 13 -45.31 -10.81 -13.89
CA PRO A 13 -45.35 -12.17 -14.41
C PRO A 13 -45.88 -12.16 -15.84
N GLY A 14 -45.08 -12.59 -16.81
CA GLY A 14 -45.54 -12.82 -18.19
C GLY A 14 -44.63 -12.35 -19.34
N SER A 15 -43.38 -11.95 -19.09
CA SER A 15 -42.42 -11.79 -20.19
C SER A 15 -41.85 -13.17 -20.58
N PRO A 16 -41.74 -13.52 -21.87
CA PRO A 16 -41.09 -14.76 -22.28
C PRO A 16 -39.68 -14.76 -21.69
N LEU A 17 -39.26 -15.90 -21.13
CA LEU A 17 -37.88 -16.15 -20.73
C LEU A 17 -36.97 -15.63 -21.84
N HIS A 18 -36.35 -14.47 -21.63
CA HIS A 18 -35.23 -14.06 -22.47
C HIS A 18 -34.25 -15.22 -22.36
N ASP A 19 -33.91 -15.87 -23.46
CA ASP A 19 -32.77 -16.77 -23.52
C ASP A 19 -31.58 -15.95 -23.00
N LYS A 20 -31.24 -16.14 -21.72
CA LYS A 20 -30.19 -15.37 -21.05
C LYS A 20 -28.88 -15.94 -21.53
N ALA A 21 -28.48 -15.54 -22.73
CA ALA A 21 -27.22 -15.96 -23.27
C ALA A 21 -26.10 -15.58 -22.30
N PRO A 22 -25.13 -16.48 -22.11
CA PRO A 22 -23.99 -16.19 -21.26
C PRO A 22 -23.14 -15.05 -21.86
N ILE A 23 -22.56 -14.24 -20.98
CA ILE A 23 -21.64 -13.16 -21.36
C ILE A 23 -20.21 -13.72 -21.29
N CYS A 24 -19.38 -13.38 -22.27
CA CYS A 24 -17.96 -13.67 -22.22
C CYS A 24 -17.21 -12.48 -21.61
N LEU A 25 -16.50 -12.73 -20.52
CA LEU A 25 -15.56 -11.78 -19.92
C LEU A 25 -14.14 -12.13 -20.37
N GLU A 26 -13.41 -11.15 -20.89
CA GLU A 26 -12.02 -11.31 -21.30
C GLU A 26 -11.11 -10.63 -20.29
N THR A 27 -10.19 -11.39 -19.71
CA THR A 27 -9.13 -10.86 -18.85
C THR A 27 -7.98 -10.33 -19.70
N VAL A 28 -7.09 -9.52 -19.12
CA VAL A 28 -5.95 -8.94 -19.85
C VAL A 28 -4.99 -10.00 -20.42
N ASP A 29 -4.96 -11.19 -19.83
CA ASP A 29 -4.18 -12.34 -20.35
C ASP A 29 -4.77 -12.94 -21.65
N GLY A 30 -5.88 -12.40 -22.16
CA GLY A 30 -6.62 -12.96 -23.28
C GLY A 30 -7.46 -14.19 -22.92
N SER A 31 -7.53 -14.54 -21.62
CA SER A 31 -8.36 -15.65 -21.15
C SER A 31 -9.82 -15.23 -21.11
N ARG A 32 -10.67 -16.03 -21.76
CA ARG A 32 -12.11 -15.79 -21.89
C ARG A 32 -12.89 -16.67 -20.93
N HIS A 33 -13.78 -16.07 -20.17
CA HIS A 33 -14.60 -16.69 -19.15
C HIS A 33 -16.07 -16.50 -19.49
N GLU A 34 -16.77 -17.61 -19.72
CA GLU A 34 -18.20 -17.61 -19.96
C GLU A 34 -18.95 -17.58 -18.61
N VAL A 35 -19.77 -16.55 -18.42
CA VAL A 35 -20.45 -16.26 -17.16
C VAL A 35 -21.95 -16.10 -17.40
N GLU A 36 -22.74 -16.60 -16.46
CA GLU A 36 -24.19 -16.43 -16.46
C GLU A 36 -24.56 -14.94 -16.47
N TRP A 37 -25.52 -14.56 -17.32
CA TRP A 37 -25.98 -13.18 -17.46
C TRP A 37 -26.26 -12.51 -16.11
N GLU A 38 -26.94 -13.23 -15.22
CA GLU A 38 -27.33 -12.74 -13.89
C GLU A 38 -26.11 -12.40 -13.03
N ALA A 39 -25.08 -13.24 -13.05
CA ALA A 39 -23.86 -13.00 -12.29
C ALA A 39 -23.04 -11.85 -12.90
N ALA A 40 -22.98 -11.76 -14.24
CA ALA A 40 -22.27 -10.71 -14.93
C ALA A 40 -22.88 -9.31 -14.69
N MET A 41 -24.22 -9.23 -14.59
CA MET A 41 -24.92 -7.97 -14.29
C MET A 41 -24.69 -7.45 -12.87
N LEU A 42 -24.11 -8.26 -11.97
CA LEU A 42 -23.75 -7.80 -10.63
C LEU A 42 -22.50 -6.95 -10.61
N PHE A 43 -21.67 -7.00 -11.65
CA PHE A 43 -20.54 -6.10 -11.81
C PHE A 43 -21.04 -4.77 -12.37
N PRO A 44 -20.97 -3.66 -11.59
CA PRO A 44 -21.45 -2.36 -12.07
C PRO A 44 -20.76 -1.89 -13.36
N LEU A 45 -19.47 -2.22 -13.52
CA LEU A 45 -18.72 -1.96 -14.75
C LEU A 45 -19.32 -2.67 -15.96
N VAL A 46 -19.58 -3.98 -15.84
CA VAL A 46 -20.19 -4.80 -16.90
C VAL A 46 -21.59 -4.28 -17.25
N HIS A 47 -22.39 -3.97 -16.24
CA HIS A 47 -23.72 -3.41 -16.44
C HIS A 47 -23.68 -2.09 -17.23
N ARG A 48 -22.73 -1.20 -16.92
CA ARG A 48 -22.54 0.06 -17.65
C ARG A 48 -22.12 -0.19 -19.09
N GLU A 49 -21.19 -1.09 -19.32
CA GLU A 49 -20.67 -1.42 -20.66
C GLU A 49 -21.78 -1.99 -21.55
N VAL A 50 -22.61 -2.87 -21.00
CA VAL A 50 -23.76 -3.44 -21.69
C VAL A 50 -24.82 -2.39 -22.03
N LEU A 51 -25.06 -1.42 -21.14
CA LEU A 51 -25.97 -0.31 -21.41
C LEU A 51 -25.46 0.64 -22.50
N LEU A 52 -24.16 0.91 -22.54
CA LEU A 52 -23.55 1.81 -23.53
C LEU A 52 -23.49 1.19 -24.91
N ASN A 53 -23.15 -0.10 -24.99
CA ASN A 53 -22.96 -0.81 -26.27
C ASN A 53 -24.26 -1.41 -26.83
N GLY A 54 -25.38 -1.30 -26.11
CA GLY A 54 -26.71 -1.73 -26.60
C GLY A 54 -26.78 -3.23 -26.89
N CYS A 55 -26.19 -4.07 -26.03
CA CYS A 55 -26.01 -5.48 -26.34
C CYS A 55 -27.33 -6.26 -26.35
N CYS A 56 -27.64 -6.90 -27.48
CA CYS A 56 -28.70 -7.89 -27.60
C CYS A 56 -28.22 -9.25 -27.08
N PRO A 57 -29.07 -10.06 -26.41
CA PRO A 57 -28.71 -11.40 -25.93
C PRO A 57 -28.30 -12.41 -27.02
N ARG A 58 -28.32 -12.06 -28.31
CA ARG A 58 -28.04 -12.99 -29.42
C ARG A 58 -26.61 -12.90 -29.95
N ASP A 59 -25.91 -11.81 -29.67
CA ASP A 59 -24.53 -11.62 -30.09
C ASP A 59 -23.59 -12.08 -28.97
N LYS A 60 -22.47 -12.71 -29.32
CA LYS A 60 -21.46 -13.11 -28.34
C LYS A 60 -20.77 -11.85 -27.80
N VAL A 61 -21.31 -11.28 -26.72
CA VAL A 61 -20.78 -10.09 -26.07
C VAL A 61 -19.48 -10.46 -25.37
N ILE A 62 -18.39 -9.80 -25.77
CA ILE A 62 -17.08 -9.90 -25.12
C ILE A 62 -16.84 -8.59 -24.39
N ILE A 63 -16.69 -8.66 -23.07
CA ILE A 63 -16.41 -7.50 -22.23
C ILE A 63 -15.00 -7.64 -21.67
N ALA A 64 -14.15 -6.68 -22.01
CA ALA A 64 -12.79 -6.62 -21.50
C ALA A 64 -12.82 -6.14 -20.04
N LEU A 65 -12.20 -6.92 -19.15
CA LEU A 65 -12.04 -6.58 -17.74
C LEU A 65 -10.78 -5.75 -17.51
N PRO A 66 -10.74 -4.94 -16.42
CA PRO A 66 -9.54 -4.22 -16.03
C PRO A 66 -8.33 -5.13 -15.78
N ALA A 67 -7.13 -4.56 -15.89
CA ALA A 67 -5.86 -5.28 -15.69
C ALA A 67 -5.66 -5.85 -14.28
N GLN A 68 -6.40 -5.33 -13.31
CA GLN A 68 -6.36 -5.81 -11.92
C GLN A 68 -7.12 -7.14 -11.74
N VAL A 69 -7.89 -7.58 -12.75
CA VAL A 69 -8.71 -8.79 -12.66
C VAL A 69 -8.01 -9.97 -13.31
N ASN A 70 -7.44 -10.83 -12.46
CA ASN A 70 -6.86 -12.11 -12.83
C ASN A 70 -7.94 -13.21 -12.89
N PRO A 71 -7.73 -14.31 -13.63
CA PRO A 71 -8.66 -15.45 -13.66
C PRO A 71 -8.98 -16.05 -12.28
N SER A 72 -7.98 -16.10 -11.39
CA SER A 72 -8.14 -16.55 -10.00
C SER A 72 -9.05 -15.63 -9.19
N THR A 73 -8.81 -14.31 -9.26
CA THR A 73 -9.65 -13.31 -8.60
C THR A 73 -11.06 -13.27 -9.19
N LEU A 74 -11.20 -13.42 -10.51
CA LEU A 74 -12.50 -13.48 -11.19
C LEU A 74 -13.37 -14.62 -10.66
N LYS A 75 -12.76 -15.79 -10.42
CA LYS A 75 -13.48 -16.93 -9.82
C LYS A 75 -14.04 -16.60 -8.43
N LEU A 76 -13.24 -15.93 -7.58
CA LEU A 76 -13.66 -15.51 -6.24
C LEU A 76 -14.76 -14.44 -6.29
N LEU A 77 -14.63 -13.48 -7.20
CA LEU A 77 -15.63 -12.44 -7.46
C LEU A 77 -16.98 -13.07 -7.85
N LEU A 78 -16.96 -14.03 -8.77
CA LEU A 78 -18.16 -14.76 -9.20
C LEU A 78 -18.77 -15.59 -8.07
N GLU A 79 -17.95 -16.24 -7.24
CA GLU A 79 -18.42 -16.97 -6.06
C GLU A 79 -19.14 -16.05 -5.08
N TYR A 80 -18.55 -14.88 -4.79
CA TYR A 80 -19.16 -13.87 -3.93
C TYR A 80 -20.49 -13.37 -4.50
N CYS A 81 -20.51 -13.05 -5.80
CA CYS A 81 -21.70 -12.58 -6.53
C CYS A 81 -22.83 -13.63 -6.49
N ARG A 82 -22.54 -14.89 -6.82
CA ARG A 82 -23.52 -16.00 -6.78
C ARG A 82 -24.09 -16.21 -5.38
N PHE A 83 -23.27 -16.03 -4.35
CA PHE A 83 -23.76 -16.13 -2.98
C PHE A 83 -24.66 -14.93 -2.60
N HIS A 84 -24.30 -13.72 -2.98
CA HIS A 84 -25.06 -12.52 -2.59
C HIS A 84 -26.29 -12.24 -3.46
N GLN A 85 -26.36 -12.84 -4.65
CA GLN A 85 -27.50 -12.71 -5.56
C GLN A 85 -28.78 -13.36 -5.05
N VAL A 86 -28.67 -14.48 -4.33
CA VAL A 86 -29.83 -15.28 -3.93
C VAL A 86 -30.70 -14.48 -2.94
N PRO A 87 -31.94 -14.12 -3.32
CA PRO A 87 -32.85 -13.42 -2.42
C PRO A 87 -33.33 -14.36 -1.31
N GLY A 88 -33.70 -13.79 -0.16
CA GLY A 88 -34.26 -14.56 0.97
C GLY A 88 -33.24 -15.16 1.94
N ARG A 89 -31.93 -14.98 1.72
CA ARG A 89 -30.90 -15.31 2.73
C ARG A 89 -30.96 -14.35 3.90
N SER A 90 -30.81 -14.88 5.10
CA SER A 90 -30.77 -14.09 6.32
C SER A 90 -29.47 -13.30 6.45
N ASP A 91 -29.52 -12.17 7.17
CA ASP A 91 -28.32 -11.37 7.45
C ASP A 91 -27.25 -12.15 8.24
N LYS A 92 -27.68 -13.14 9.04
CA LYS A 92 -26.76 -14.01 9.79
C LYS A 92 -25.97 -14.94 8.86
N GLU A 93 -26.64 -15.55 7.88
CA GLU A 93 -26.00 -16.43 6.89
C GLU A 93 -25.01 -15.65 6.01
N ARG A 94 -25.39 -14.44 5.58
CA ARG A 94 -24.50 -13.55 4.81
C ARG A 94 -23.24 -13.20 5.57
N LYS A 95 -23.38 -12.75 6.83
CA LYS A 95 -22.23 -12.45 7.69
C LYS A 95 -21.33 -13.67 7.91
N PHE A 96 -21.91 -14.84 8.14
CA PHE A 96 -21.13 -16.06 8.33
C PHE A 96 -20.36 -16.47 7.07
N PHE A 97 -20.98 -16.33 5.89
CA PHE A 97 -20.29 -16.53 4.62
C PHE A 97 -19.15 -15.53 4.45
N ASP A 98 -19.40 -14.23 4.65
CA ASP A 98 -18.40 -13.17 4.53
C ASP A 98 -17.18 -13.42 5.44
N GLU A 99 -17.41 -13.79 6.70
CA GLU A 99 -16.35 -14.11 7.66
C GLU A 99 -15.50 -15.31 7.25
N LYS A 100 -16.07 -16.25 6.50
CA LYS A 100 -15.33 -17.39 5.96
C LYS A 100 -14.63 -17.03 4.64
N PHE A 101 -15.30 -16.24 3.81
CA PHE A 101 -14.84 -15.84 2.49
C PHE A 101 -13.57 -14.99 2.54
N VAL A 102 -13.43 -14.11 3.54
CA VAL A 102 -12.22 -13.27 3.70
C VAL A 102 -11.04 -13.98 4.39
N ARG A 103 -11.17 -15.26 4.77
CA ARG A 103 -10.06 -16.05 5.35
C ARG A 103 -9.12 -16.57 4.25
N LEU A 104 -8.60 -15.64 3.47
CA LEU A 104 -7.67 -15.88 2.38
C LEU A 104 -6.28 -15.37 2.78
N ASP A 105 -5.26 -15.77 2.02
CA ASP A 105 -3.90 -15.29 2.22
C ASP A 105 -3.82 -13.78 1.95
N THR A 106 -2.98 -13.05 2.69
CA THR A 106 -2.83 -11.59 2.58
C THR A 106 -2.69 -11.12 1.13
N LYS A 107 -1.85 -11.82 0.34
CA LYS A 107 -1.62 -11.51 -1.07
C LYS A 107 -2.91 -11.61 -1.89
N THR A 108 -3.62 -12.74 -1.76
CA THR A 108 -4.87 -12.97 -2.49
C THR A 108 -5.98 -12.00 -2.07
N LEU A 109 -6.01 -11.61 -0.79
CA LEU A 109 -6.98 -10.65 -0.28
C LEU A 109 -6.72 -9.23 -0.80
N CYS A 110 -5.45 -8.82 -0.91
CA CYS A 110 -5.05 -7.57 -1.56
C CYS A 110 -5.42 -7.57 -3.04
N GLU A 111 -5.07 -8.62 -3.78
CA GLU A 111 -5.42 -8.77 -5.21
C GLU A 111 -6.94 -8.73 -5.42
N LEU A 112 -7.71 -9.44 -4.58
CA LEU A 112 -9.18 -9.42 -4.61
C LEU A 112 -9.73 -8.02 -4.34
N THR A 113 -9.14 -7.28 -3.40
CA THR A 113 -9.55 -5.90 -3.08
C THR A 113 -9.34 -4.98 -4.28
N SER A 114 -8.16 -5.04 -4.91
CA SER A 114 -7.85 -4.25 -6.11
C SER A 114 -8.75 -4.62 -7.30
N ALA A 115 -9.01 -5.91 -7.50
CA ALA A 115 -9.93 -6.37 -8.54
C ALA A 115 -11.36 -5.87 -8.29
N ALA A 116 -11.85 -5.98 -7.05
CA ALA A 116 -13.19 -5.53 -6.66
C ALA A 116 -13.36 -4.02 -6.85
N ASP A 117 -12.34 -3.22 -6.50
CA ASP A 117 -12.32 -1.77 -6.69
C ASP A 117 -12.37 -1.40 -8.18
N SER A 118 -11.59 -2.08 -9.02
CA SER A 118 -11.58 -1.86 -10.47
C SER A 118 -12.93 -2.15 -11.14
N LEU A 119 -13.73 -3.05 -10.56
CA LEU A 119 -15.07 -3.41 -11.02
C LEU A 119 -16.18 -2.57 -10.34
N ASP A 120 -15.83 -1.62 -9.48
CA ASP A 120 -16.71 -0.78 -8.66
C ASP A 120 -17.64 -1.57 -7.71
N MET A 121 -17.16 -2.69 -7.16
CA MET A 121 -17.90 -3.52 -6.20
C MET A 121 -17.69 -3.06 -4.75
N LYS A 122 -18.27 -1.91 -4.40
CA LYS A 122 -18.15 -1.30 -3.06
C LYS A 122 -18.37 -2.27 -1.88
N PRO A 123 -19.41 -3.14 -1.87
CA PRO A 123 -19.64 -4.04 -0.73
C PRO A 123 -18.48 -5.02 -0.50
N LEU A 124 -17.86 -5.49 -1.58
CA LEU A 124 -16.73 -6.41 -1.46
C LEU A 124 -15.45 -5.66 -1.06
N VAL A 125 -15.22 -4.46 -1.60
CA VAL A 125 -14.10 -3.60 -1.19
C VAL A 125 -14.18 -3.29 0.31
N ASP A 126 -15.35 -2.94 0.83
CA ASP A 126 -15.55 -2.67 2.24
C ASP A 126 -15.28 -3.91 3.12
N LEU A 127 -15.73 -5.08 2.65
CA LEU A 127 -15.54 -6.35 3.34
C LEU A 127 -14.05 -6.73 3.43
N THR A 128 -13.34 -6.70 2.30
CA THR A 128 -11.91 -7.06 2.25
C THR A 128 -11.04 -6.01 2.95
N SER A 129 -11.35 -4.72 2.82
CA SER A 129 -10.65 -3.64 3.52
C SER A 129 -10.78 -3.76 5.02
N ARG A 130 -11.97 -4.14 5.53
CA ARG A 130 -12.17 -4.40 6.96
C ARG A 130 -11.36 -5.60 7.45
N ALA A 131 -11.26 -6.66 6.65
CA ALA A 131 -10.43 -7.81 6.98
C ALA A 131 -8.95 -7.43 7.03
N LEU A 132 -8.45 -6.68 6.04
CA LEU A 132 -7.07 -6.17 6.03
C LEU A 132 -6.79 -5.24 7.21
N ALA A 133 -7.72 -4.35 7.58
CA ALA A 133 -7.58 -3.48 8.74
C ALA A 133 -7.40 -4.28 10.04
N ARG A 134 -8.17 -5.35 10.24
CA ARG A 134 -8.02 -6.25 11.40
C ARG A 134 -6.68 -6.98 11.41
N MET A 135 -6.08 -7.25 10.25
CA MET A 135 -4.76 -7.89 10.15
C MET A 135 -3.63 -6.92 10.50
N ILE A 136 -3.85 -5.61 10.39
CA ILE A 136 -2.89 -4.56 10.70
C ILE A 136 -3.04 -4.10 12.16
N GLU A 137 -4.28 -4.11 12.67
CA GLU A 137 -4.60 -3.68 14.02
C GLU A 137 -3.78 -4.44 15.07
N GLY A 138 -3.11 -3.69 15.95
CA GLY A 138 -2.28 -4.24 17.02
C GLY A 138 -0.91 -4.77 16.60
N LYS A 139 -0.57 -4.78 15.31
CA LYS A 139 0.77 -5.19 14.85
C LYS A 139 1.77 -4.05 14.91
N THR A 140 3.04 -4.40 15.15
CA THR A 140 4.14 -3.45 15.05
C THR A 140 4.47 -3.14 13.59
N PRO A 141 5.07 -1.98 13.28
CA PRO A 141 5.48 -1.65 11.91
C PRO A 141 6.38 -2.71 11.27
N LYS A 142 7.24 -3.37 12.07
CA LYS A 142 8.12 -4.44 11.59
C LYS A 142 7.34 -5.69 11.17
N GLU A 143 6.37 -6.12 11.99
CA GLU A 143 5.51 -7.27 11.67
C GLU A 143 4.58 -6.98 10.48
N ILE A 144 4.12 -5.74 10.33
CA ILE A 144 3.35 -5.30 9.16
C ILE A 144 4.23 -5.42 7.91
N ARG A 145 5.47 -4.91 7.93
CA ARG A 145 6.39 -5.05 6.81
C ARG A 145 6.61 -6.51 6.42
N GLU A 146 6.81 -7.39 7.40
CA GLU A 146 6.97 -8.83 7.17
C GLU A 146 5.69 -9.47 6.60
N THR A 147 4.52 -9.17 7.18
CA THR A 147 3.23 -9.73 6.74
C THR A 147 2.90 -9.36 5.29
N PHE A 148 3.24 -8.13 4.87
CA PHE A 148 2.92 -7.60 3.54
C PHE A 148 4.10 -7.63 2.56
N GLY A 149 5.26 -8.16 2.98
CA GLY A 149 6.46 -8.21 2.15
C GLY A 149 6.99 -6.83 1.74
N LEU A 150 6.80 -5.81 2.60
CA LEU A 150 7.20 -4.43 2.34
C LEU A 150 8.67 -4.22 2.76
N PRO A 151 9.49 -3.55 1.94
CA PRO A 151 10.87 -3.23 2.31
C PRO A 151 10.96 -2.17 3.43
N ASP A 152 12.08 -2.15 4.16
CA ASP A 152 12.35 -1.14 5.20
C ASP A 152 12.97 0.12 4.59
N ASP A 153 12.12 0.91 3.92
CA ASP A 153 12.57 2.07 3.12
C ASP A 153 12.83 3.33 3.96
N LEU A 154 12.46 3.32 5.24
CA LEU A 154 12.55 4.51 6.08
C LEU A 154 13.94 4.64 6.68
N THR A 155 14.65 5.70 6.31
CA THR A 155 15.89 6.10 6.98
C THR A 155 15.61 6.53 8.42
N GLU A 156 16.61 6.44 9.31
CA GLU A 156 16.47 6.89 10.70
C GLU A 156 16.11 8.39 10.79
N GLU A 157 16.51 9.19 9.80
CA GLU A 157 16.12 10.59 9.68
C GLU A 157 14.65 10.79 9.33
N GLU A 158 14.11 9.96 8.43
CA GLU A 158 12.71 10.03 7.98
C GLU A 158 11.74 9.54 9.07
N LYS A 159 12.14 8.54 9.87
CA LYS A 159 11.40 8.10 11.07
C LYS A 159 11.23 9.21 12.12
N LEU A 160 12.08 10.24 12.08
CA LEU A 160 12.06 11.38 13.00
C LEU A 160 11.39 12.62 12.39
N GLU A 161 10.65 12.47 11.30
CA GLU A 161 9.87 13.57 10.75
C GLU A 161 8.79 14.06 11.74
N PRO A 162 8.55 15.38 11.82
CA PRO A 162 7.55 15.93 12.71
C PRO A 162 6.15 15.41 12.36
N VAL A 163 5.45 14.88 13.35
CA VAL A 163 4.05 14.49 13.21
C VAL A 163 3.19 15.75 13.13
N LYS A 164 2.30 15.83 12.15
CA LYS A 164 1.37 16.96 11.98
C LYS A 164 0.43 17.03 13.18
N ASN A 165 0.43 18.17 13.87
CA ASN A 165 -0.43 18.40 15.02
C ASN A 165 -1.66 19.22 14.62
N THR A 166 -2.72 18.56 14.18
CA THR A 166 -3.97 19.23 13.77
C THR A 166 -4.80 19.73 14.95
N THR A 167 -4.65 19.13 16.13
CA THR A 167 -5.49 19.36 17.31
C THR A 167 -4.76 20.09 18.46
N ASP A 168 -3.55 20.60 18.20
CA ASP A 168 -2.62 21.19 19.18
C ASP A 168 -2.39 20.31 20.44
N ASP A 169 -2.28 18.99 20.26
CA ASP A 169 -2.01 18.06 21.35
C ASP A 169 -0.61 18.30 21.95
N MET A 170 -0.55 18.52 23.26
CA MET A 170 0.70 18.70 24.01
C MET A 170 1.67 17.52 23.85
N ARG A 171 1.17 16.29 23.72
CA ARG A 171 1.99 15.09 23.48
C ARG A 171 2.69 15.18 22.12
N ILE A 172 1.98 15.58 21.07
CA ILE A 172 2.53 15.72 19.72
C ILE A 172 3.59 16.83 19.70
N ARG A 173 3.35 17.95 20.39
CA ARG A 173 4.35 19.02 20.56
C ARG A 173 5.64 18.53 21.23
N LEU A 174 5.50 17.80 22.34
CA LEU A 174 6.65 17.27 23.06
C LEU A 174 7.39 16.22 22.22
N LEU A 175 6.66 15.35 21.54
CA LEU A 175 7.22 14.35 20.63
C LEU A 175 8.05 14.99 19.52
N ASN A 176 7.50 15.99 18.83
CA ASN A 176 8.22 16.71 17.78
C ASN A 176 9.48 17.40 18.30
N ARG A 177 9.45 17.93 19.54
CA ARG A 177 10.64 18.49 20.20
C ARG A 177 11.71 17.43 20.47
N LEU A 178 11.31 16.25 20.92
CA LEU A 178 12.23 15.12 21.13
C LEU A 178 12.82 14.61 19.82
N TYR A 179 12.01 14.50 18.77
CA TYR A 179 12.45 14.07 17.44
C TYR A 179 13.44 15.06 16.83
N ALA A 180 13.18 16.37 16.94
CA ALA A 180 14.11 17.40 16.49
C ALA A 180 15.47 17.31 17.22
N ARG A 181 15.45 17.07 18.55
CA ARG A 181 16.67 16.87 19.33
C ARG A 181 17.44 15.63 18.87
N LYS A 182 16.73 14.52 18.59
CA LYS A 182 17.35 13.27 18.14
C LYS A 182 17.96 13.39 16.74
N ARG A 183 17.31 14.09 15.81
CA ARG A 183 17.85 14.40 14.47
C ARG A 183 19.17 15.16 14.55
N LYS A 184 19.23 16.17 15.42
CA LYS A 184 20.47 16.93 15.65
C LYS A 184 21.58 16.05 16.20
N GLU A 185 21.29 15.20 17.19
CA GLU A 185 22.27 14.25 17.74
C GLU A 185 22.83 13.28 16.67
N LEU A 186 22.00 12.81 15.75
CA LEU A 186 22.42 11.94 14.64
C LEU A 186 23.29 12.70 13.63
N GLN A 187 22.94 13.95 13.31
CA GLN A 187 23.75 14.82 12.44
C GLN A 187 25.12 15.11 13.07
N ASP A 188 25.15 15.47 14.35
CA ASP A 188 26.40 15.74 15.09
C ASP A 188 27.30 14.49 15.10
N LYS A 189 26.72 13.28 15.31
CA LYS A 189 27.44 12.01 15.24
C LYS A 189 27.99 11.70 13.85
N LYS A 190 27.25 12.02 12.78
CA LYS A 190 27.71 11.85 11.39
C LYS A 190 28.89 12.78 11.10
N LEU A 191 28.77 14.06 11.47
CA LEU A 191 29.84 15.06 11.33
C LEU A 191 31.13 14.67 12.08
N LEU A 192 31.00 14.16 13.31
CA LEU A 192 32.14 13.66 14.08
C LEU A 192 32.80 12.43 13.43
N LYS A 193 32.02 11.55 12.80
CA LYS A 193 32.52 10.37 12.08
C LYS A 193 33.22 10.72 10.77
N GLU A 194 32.76 11.75 10.08
CA GLU A 194 33.38 12.26 8.86
C GLU A 194 34.66 13.06 9.19
N GLY A 195 34.64 13.90 10.23
CA GLY A 195 35.81 14.65 10.68
C GLY A 195 36.96 13.76 11.18
N SER A 196 36.66 12.61 11.80
CA SER A 196 37.68 11.65 12.23
C SER A 196 38.32 10.86 11.08
N ILE A 197 37.71 10.85 9.89
CA ILE A 197 38.34 10.31 8.66
C ILE A 197 39.33 11.34 8.07
N GLU A 198 39.09 12.64 8.26
CA GLU A 198 40.03 13.70 7.85
C GLU A 198 41.17 13.95 8.86
N GLU A 199 40.95 13.73 10.16
CA GLU A 199 42.00 13.85 11.19
C GLU A 199 42.97 12.66 11.24
N CYS A 200 42.78 11.63 10.41
CA CYS A 200 43.79 10.60 10.15
C CYS A 200 44.50 10.81 8.81
N LYS A 201 44.80 12.06 8.44
CA LYS A 201 45.94 12.31 7.55
C LYS A 201 47.20 11.92 8.32
N ARG A 202 47.58 10.66 8.14
CA ARG A 202 48.84 10.03 8.52
C ARG A 202 49.95 11.08 8.35
N ASP A 203 50.64 11.41 9.45
CA ASP A 203 51.80 12.30 9.43
C ASP A 203 52.81 11.77 8.40
N GLU A 204 52.92 12.41 7.23
CA GLU A 204 53.77 11.98 6.11
C GLU A 204 55.23 12.42 6.30
N ARG A 205 55.59 12.97 7.46
CA ARG A 205 56.97 13.35 7.76
C ARG A 205 57.87 12.12 7.65
N SER A 206 58.87 12.21 6.77
CA SER A 206 59.90 11.20 6.59
C SER A 206 60.61 10.94 7.91
N VAL A 207 60.99 9.68 8.13
CA VAL A 207 61.80 9.30 9.31
C VAL A 207 63.10 10.11 9.36
N ASP A 208 63.68 10.48 8.22
CA ASP A 208 64.89 11.32 8.13
C ASP A 208 64.68 12.74 8.68
N ASP A 209 63.47 13.30 8.52
CA ASP A 209 63.11 14.64 9.00
C ASP A 209 62.95 14.66 10.52
N LEU A 210 62.52 13.54 11.10
CA LEU A 210 62.46 13.36 12.55
C LEU A 210 63.85 13.14 13.16
N VAL A 211 64.71 12.40 12.45
CA VAL A 211 66.08 12.09 12.88
C VAL A 211 66.96 13.35 12.84
N SER A 212 66.83 14.19 11.82
CA SER A 212 67.58 15.47 11.72
C SER A 212 67.26 16.46 12.86
N PHE A 213 66.05 16.41 13.42
CA PHE A 213 65.63 17.26 14.55
C PHE A 213 66.17 16.77 15.90
N ILE A 214 66.43 15.46 16.02
CA ILE A 214 67.00 14.83 17.23
C ILE A 214 68.53 14.96 17.22
N ASP A 215 69.15 14.88 16.04
CA ASP A 215 70.60 14.91 15.88
C ASP A 215 71.23 16.31 15.99
N GLY A 216 70.42 17.36 16.15
CA GLY A 216 70.87 18.66 16.68
C GLY A 216 72.14 19.21 16.04
N ASP A 217 72.14 19.46 14.72
CA ASP A 217 73.27 20.14 14.08
C ASP A 217 73.08 21.67 14.17
N ASP A 218 73.68 22.21 15.23
CA ASP A 218 73.78 23.63 15.54
C ASP A 218 74.80 24.30 14.59
N LYS A 219 74.35 24.87 13.45
CA LYS A 219 75.13 25.87 12.70
C LYS A 219 74.29 27.04 12.17
N GLY A 220 74.05 27.97 13.10
CA GLY A 220 74.38 29.39 12.93
C GLY A 220 73.44 30.26 12.11
N GLY A 221 72.72 31.18 12.79
CA GLY A 221 72.11 32.33 12.12
C GLY A 221 71.03 33.13 12.86
N MET A 222 71.34 33.65 14.06
CA MET A 222 70.68 34.77 14.76
C MET A 222 69.14 34.75 14.93
N CYS A 223 68.68 34.26 16.09
CA CYS A 223 67.44 34.71 16.70
C CYS A 223 67.63 36.09 17.34
N VAL A 224 66.92 37.12 16.85
CA VAL A 224 66.65 38.33 17.62
C VAL A 224 65.43 38.05 18.50
N PHE A 225 65.68 37.79 19.79
CA PHE A 225 64.65 37.66 20.81
C PHE A 225 64.25 39.06 21.28
N THR A 226 63.15 39.62 20.76
CA THR A 226 62.43 40.68 21.48
C THR A 226 61.50 40.05 22.50
N ARG A 227 61.93 40.20 23.74
CA ARG A 227 61.37 39.77 25.02
C ARG A 227 60.00 40.43 25.25
N PHE A 228 58.98 39.64 25.53
CA PHE A 228 57.78 40.12 26.22
C PHE A 228 58.11 40.35 27.70
N TYR A 229 57.84 41.57 28.17
CA TYR A 229 57.20 41.82 29.46
C TYR A 229 55.82 42.38 29.16
#